data_AF-A0A6N8XPV6-F1
#
_entry.id   AF-A0A6N8XPV6-F1
#
_cell.length_a   1.000
_cell.length_b   1.000
_cell.length_c   1.000
_cell.angle_alpha   90.00
_cell.angle_beta   90.00
_cell.angle_gamma   90.00
#
_symmetry.space_group_name_H-M   'P 1'
#
loop_
_entity.id
_entity.type
_entity.pdbx_description
1 polymer ?
#
loop_
_entity_poly.entity_id
_entity_poly.type
_entity_poly.pdbx_seq_one_letter_code
_entity_poly.pdbx_strand_id
1 'polypeptide(L)'
;MLKLTPLAGFGASRRPADFELTIGASTADVDLHGHLAARGYRNEPEVAVTVAAGVQVYSTTTAKAGLTVDLADFPRGCRIVLTVLGEICGRGGASGAAGGRALEVAAGPGNNGGAALAIDNRGEINGGGGGGRRGGGDSCSNGSHDGKSYSCSGSTTYCAGGAGGTGYGPNAATRGASGQSGSCGGCGGCRGGSGRNGGGKGQAGGGNGGAAGAAVTGNANIEWTNEGVRNGPVR
;
A
#
# COMPACT_ATOMS: atom_id res chain seq x y z
N MET A 1 -54.37 20.46 19.80
CA MET A 1 -53.36 20.58 18.73
C MET A 1 -52.32 19.49 18.95
N LEU A 2 -52.36 18.42 18.16
CA LEU A 2 -51.40 17.30 18.29
C LEU A 2 -50.07 17.73 17.67
N LYS A 3 -49.00 17.81 18.47
CA LYS A 3 -47.62 17.97 17.97
C LYS A 3 -47.12 16.59 17.54
N LEU A 4 -47.07 16.36 16.23
CA LEU A 4 -46.40 15.19 15.66
C LEU A 4 -44.90 15.51 15.55
N THR A 5 -44.09 14.84 16.36
CA THR A 5 -42.63 14.88 16.24
C THR A 5 -42.24 14.07 15.00
N PRO A 6 -41.54 14.64 14.00
CA PRO A 6 -41.10 13.88 12.84
C PRO A 6 -40.15 12.77 13.32
N LEU A 7 -40.47 11.53 12.94
CA LEU A 7 -39.66 10.36 13.22
C LEU A 7 -38.36 10.48 12.42
N ALA A 8 -37.29 10.95 13.05
CA ALA A 8 -35.94 10.90 12.50
C ALA A 8 -35.51 9.42 12.47
N GLY A 9 -35.76 8.70 11.37
CA GLY A 9 -35.49 7.26 11.40
C GLY A 9 -35.68 6.45 10.13
N PHE A 10 -36.01 7.04 8.99
CA PHE A 10 -35.82 6.33 7.72
C PHE A 10 -34.42 6.68 7.22
N GLY A 11 -33.47 5.79 7.53
CA GLY A 11 -32.08 5.91 7.09
C GLY A 11 -32.08 6.28 5.61
N ALA A 12 -31.37 7.36 5.28
CA ALA A 12 -31.26 7.83 3.91
C ALA A 12 -30.88 6.64 3.03
N SER A 13 -31.82 6.20 2.19
CA SER A 13 -31.56 5.19 1.18
C SER A 13 -30.37 5.71 0.38
N ARG A 14 -29.19 5.11 0.56
CA ARG A 14 -28.02 5.49 -0.25
C ARG A 14 -28.46 5.32 -1.69
N ARG A 15 -28.47 6.42 -2.44
CA ARG A 15 -28.69 6.37 -3.89
C ARG A 15 -27.60 5.46 -4.46
N PRO A 16 -27.91 4.57 -5.42
CA PRO A 16 -26.88 3.86 -6.16
C PRO A 16 -25.86 4.86 -6.72
N ALA A 17 -24.59 4.48 -6.80
CA ALA A 17 -23.59 5.34 -7.40
C ALA A 17 -23.98 5.64 -8.86
N ASP A 18 -23.70 6.87 -9.31
CA ASP A 18 -24.01 7.30 -10.66
C ASP A 18 -23.03 6.67 -11.68
N PHE A 19 -21.85 6.25 -11.21
CA PHE A 19 -20.87 5.50 -11.98
C PHE A 19 -20.27 4.35 -11.16
N GLU A 20 -20.19 3.15 -11.75
CA GLU A 20 -19.60 1.98 -11.10
C GLU A 20 -18.44 1.41 -11.93
N LEU A 21 -17.32 1.13 -11.26
CA LEU A 21 -16.14 0.54 -11.85
C LEU A 21 -15.68 -0.65 -10.99
N THR A 22 -15.41 -1.79 -11.64
CA THR A 22 -14.70 -2.91 -11.01
C THR A 22 -13.35 -3.14 -11.68
N ILE A 23 -12.27 -3.06 -10.90
CA ILE A 23 -10.94 -3.51 -11.30
C ILE A 23 -10.89 -5.03 -11.11
N GLY A 24 -11.19 -5.76 -12.19
CA GLY A 24 -11.31 -7.22 -12.21
C GLY A 24 -10.03 -7.98 -12.57
N ALA A 25 -8.94 -7.28 -12.89
CA ALA A 25 -7.66 -7.87 -13.26
C ALA A 25 -6.49 -7.11 -12.64
N SER A 26 -5.46 -7.84 -12.21
CA SER A 26 -4.30 -7.24 -11.55
C SER A 26 -3.60 -6.25 -12.48
N THR A 27 -3.39 -5.03 -11.99
CA THR A 27 -2.93 -3.90 -12.77
C THR A 27 -1.90 -3.10 -11.98
N ALA A 28 -0.90 -2.59 -12.69
CA ALA A 28 0.17 -1.78 -12.13
C ALA A 28 -0.16 -0.28 -12.19
N ASP A 29 0.34 0.49 -11.22
CA ASP A 29 0.44 1.95 -11.22
C ASP A 29 -0.87 2.65 -11.66
N VAL A 30 -1.99 2.26 -11.05
CA VAL A 30 -3.32 2.75 -11.47
C VAL A 30 -3.48 4.21 -11.05
N ASP A 31 -3.64 5.08 -12.04
CA ASP A 31 -4.27 6.39 -11.84
C ASP A 31 -5.80 6.22 -11.94
N LEU A 32 -6.51 6.44 -10.83
CA LEU A 32 -7.95 6.17 -10.77
C LEU A 32 -8.73 7.05 -11.75
N HIS A 33 -8.39 8.34 -11.85
CA HIS A 33 -9.14 9.25 -12.72
C HIS A 33 -8.95 8.87 -14.19
N GLY A 34 -7.71 8.66 -14.64
CA GLY A 34 -7.44 8.14 -15.99
C GLY A 34 -8.12 6.81 -16.27
N HIS A 35 -8.19 5.90 -15.29
CA HIS A 35 -8.86 4.61 -15.42
C HIS A 35 -10.39 4.73 -15.55
N LEU A 36 -11.01 5.64 -14.78
CA LEU A 36 -12.43 5.97 -14.88
C LEU A 36 -12.76 6.65 -16.21
N ALA A 37 -11.96 7.63 -16.64
CA ALA A 37 -12.14 8.34 -17.90
C ALA A 37 -12.10 7.39 -19.11
N ALA A 38 -11.19 6.41 -19.10
CA ALA A 38 -11.12 5.36 -20.12
C ALA A 38 -12.36 4.45 -20.18
N ARG A 39 -13.17 4.44 -19.12
CA ARG A 39 -14.44 3.70 -19.00
C ARG A 39 -15.67 4.58 -19.22
N GLY A 40 -15.47 5.84 -19.60
CA GLY A 40 -16.54 6.75 -19.96
C GLY A 40 -17.12 7.54 -18.79
N TYR A 41 -16.40 7.67 -17.67
CA TYR A 41 -16.72 8.62 -16.61
C TYR A 41 -16.82 10.05 -17.16
N ARG A 42 -17.86 10.78 -16.76
CA ARG A 42 -18.21 12.13 -17.22
C ARG A 42 -18.60 13.03 -16.06
N ASN A 43 -17.79 13.05 -15.00
CA ASN A 43 -17.96 13.97 -13.87
C ASN A 43 -19.22 13.68 -13.03
N GLU A 44 -19.60 12.42 -12.92
CA GLU A 44 -20.69 11.97 -12.07
C GLU A 44 -20.41 12.31 -10.59
N PRO A 45 -21.44 12.69 -9.81
CA PRO A 45 -21.26 13.17 -8.45
C PRO A 45 -20.97 12.05 -7.43
N GLU A 46 -21.25 10.78 -7.77
CA GLU A 46 -20.91 9.64 -6.93
C GLU A 46 -20.33 8.51 -7.78
N VAL A 47 -19.14 8.06 -7.41
CA VAL A 47 -18.38 7.01 -8.11
C VAL A 47 -18.10 5.87 -7.14
N ALA A 48 -18.56 4.67 -7.47
CA ALA A 48 -18.21 3.45 -6.75
C ALA A 48 -17.10 2.69 -7.50
N VAL A 49 -16.01 2.41 -6.81
CA VAL A 49 -14.85 1.70 -7.33
C VAL A 49 -14.62 0.45 -6.49
N THR A 50 -14.56 -0.70 -7.13
CA THR A 50 -14.29 -1.98 -6.45
C THR A 50 -13.00 -2.61 -6.97
N VAL A 51 -12.06 -2.91 -6.08
CA VAL A 51 -10.94 -3.82 -6.37
C VAL A 51 -11.41 -5.22 -6.02
N ALA A 52 -11.61 -6.08 -7.03
CA ALA A 52 -12.20 -7.41 -6.83
C ALA A 52 -11.31 -8.33 -6.00
N ALA A 53 -11.90 -9.35 -5.35
CA ALA A 53 -11.16 -10.33 -4.58
C ALA A 53 -10.15 -11.08 -5.49
N GLY A 54 -8.94 -11.32 -4.96
CA GLY A 54 -7.84 -11.94 -5.72
C GLY A 54 -7.15 -11.02 -6.74
N VAL A 55 -7.64 -9.78 -6.93
CA VAL A 55 -7.02 -8.78 -7.81
C VAL A 55 -6.00 -7.95 -7.05
N GLN A 56 -4.89 -7.61 -7.71
CA GLN A 56 -3.83 -6.76 -7.17
C GLN A 56 -3.70 -5.46 -7.94
N VAL A 57 -3.78 -4.35 -7.22
CA VAL A 57 -3.38 -3.04 -7.72
C VAL A 57 -2.03 -2.72 -7.10
N TYR A 58 -0.96 -2.73 -7.89
CA TYR A 58 0.41 -2.74 -7.35
C TYR A 58 1.30 -1.69 -7.99
N SER A 59 2.35 -1.30 -7.29
CA SER A 59 3.36 -0.38 -7.84
C SER A 59 4.52 -1.11 -8.51
N THR A 60 4.98 -0.63 -9.66
CA THR A 60 6.18 -1.15 -10.34
C THR A 60 7.48 -0.54 -9.81
N THR A 61 7.41 0.61 -9.13
CA THR A 61 8.57 1.37 -8.65
C THR A 61 8.36 1.88 -7.22
N THR A 62 9.42 2.18 -6.47
CA THR A 62 9.25 2.78 -5.14
C THR A 62 8.81 4.24 -5.18
N ALA A 63 8.87 4.89 -6.35
CA ALA A 63 8.49 6.29 -6.53
C ALA A 63 6.98 6.47 -6.72
N LYS A 64 6.29 5.50 -7.31
CA LYS A 64 4.84 5.54 -7.57
C LYS A 64 4.06 4.77 -6.51
N ALA A 65 2.85 5.22 -6.23
CA ALA A 65 1.87 4.40 -5.51
C ALA A 65 1.30 3.30 -6.42
N GLY A 66 0.73 2.24 -5.82
CA GLY A 66 0.03 1.22 -6.59
C GLY A 66 -1.30 1.74 -7.15
N LEU A 67 -2.01 2.52 -6.34
CA LEU A 67 -3.21 3.26 -6.71
C LEU A 67 -3.02 4.74 -6.35
N THR A 68 -3.26 5.64 -7.30
CA THR A 68 -3.31 7.09 -7.07
C THR A 68 -4.73 7.60 -7.27
N VAL A 69 -5.17 8.44 -6.35
CA VAL A 69 -6.43 9.18 -6.41
C VAL A 69 -6.10 10.66 -6.28
N ASP A 70 -6.06 11.38 -7.40
CA ASP A 70 -5.93 12.83 -7.37
C ASP A 70 -7.31 13.47 -7.28
N LEU A 71 -7.66 13.95 -6.09
CA LEU A 71 -8.98 14.56 -5.85
C LEU A 71 -9.16 15.90 -6.58
N ALA A 72 -8.10 16.52 -7.09
CA ALA A 72 -8.21 17.73 -7.91
C ALA A 72 -8.78 17.45 -9.31
N ASP A 73 -8.68 16.21 -9.79
CA ASP A 73 -9.23 15.78 -11.08
C ASP A 73 -10.74 15.50 -11.04
N PHE A 74 -11.31 15.41 -9.85
CA PHE A 74 -12.75 15.19 -9.67
C PHE A 74 -13.48 16.52 -9.46
N PRO A 75 -14.71 16.66 -9.97
CA PRO A 75 -15.54 17.84 -9.70
C PRO A 75 -15.77 18.04 -8.20
N ARG A 76 -15.85 19.30 -7.78
CA ARG A 76 -16.27 19.63 -6.41
C ARG A 76 -17.64 19.02 -6.12
N GLY A 77 -17.79 18.37 -4.96
CA GLY A 77 -19.02 17.67 -4.60
C GLY A 77 -19.01 16.18 -4.98
N CYS A 78 -18.02 15.71 -5.75
CA CYS A 78 -17.87 14.31 -6.09
C CYS A 78 -17.51 13.46 -4.87
N ARG A 79 -18.22 12.36 -4.66
CA ARG A 79 -17.89 11.35 -3.66
C ARG A 79 -17.38 10.08 -4.34
N ILE A 80 -16.19 9.65 -3.95
CA ILE A 80 -15.62 8.38 -4.40
C ILE A 80 -15.76 7.37 -3.25
N VAL A 81 -16.36 6.21 -3.54
CA VAL A 81 -16.42 5.08 -2.62
C VAL A 81 -15.52 3.98 -3.14
N LEU A 82 -14.36 3.80 -2.51
CA LEU A 82 -13.40 2.75 -2.84
C LEU A 82 -13.63 1.52 -1.94
N THR A 83 -14.14 0.44 -2.53
CA THR A 83 -14.27 -0.86 -1.89
C THR A 83 -13.10 -1.74 -2.27
N VAL A 84 -12.30 -2.15 -1.28
CA VAL A 84 -11.12 -3.00 -1.49
C VAL A 84 -11.46 -4.41 -1.02
N LEU A 85 -11.67 -5.34 -1.96
CA LEU A 85 -11.82 -6.78 -1.66
C LEU A 85 -10.55 -7.57 -2.00
N GLY A 86 -9.74 -7.04 -2.92
CA GLY A 86 -8.43 -7.57 -3.30
C GLY A 86 -7.29 -6.97 -2.46
N GLU A 87 -6.18 -6.66 -3.13
CA GLU A 87 -4.99 -6.09 -2.51
C GLU A 87 -4.52 -4.84 -3.26
N ILE A 88 -4.19 -3.79 -2.51
CA ILE A 88 -3.48 -2.61 -3.02
C ILE A 88 -2.09 -2.60 -2.37
N CYS A 89 -1.01 -2.47 -3.16
CA CYS A 89 0.33 -2.51 -2.57
C CYS A 89 1.40 -1.65 -3.22
N GLY A 90 2.29 -1.17 -2.37
CA GLY A 90 3.50 -0.46 -2.76
C GLY A 90 4.65 -1.40 -3.07
N ARG A 91 5.63 -0.88 -3.82
CA ARG A 91 6.83 -1.63 -4.21
C ARG A 91 7.80 -1.76 -3.05
N GLY A 92 8.40 -2.94 -2.83
CA GLY A 92 9.50 -3.08 -1.88
C GLY A 92 10.76 -2.27 -2.26
N GLY A 93 11.43 -1.72 -1.26
CA GLY A 93 12.68 -0.97 -1.39
C GLY A 93 13.87 -1.84 -1.76
N ALA A 94 14.75 -1.32 -2.62
CA ALA A 94 16.02 -1.97 -2.95
C ALA A 94 17.10 -1.62 -1.93
N SER A 95 17.83 -2.61 -1.43
CA SER A 95 19.03 -2.51 -0.58
C SER A 95 19.30 -1.17 0.17
N GLY A 96 18.56 -0.89 1.25
CA GLY A 96 18.68 0.36 2.04
C GLY A 96 17.74 1.49 1.60
N ALA A 97 17.09 1.39 0.45
CA ALA A 97 16.07 2.33 -0.01
C ALA A 97 14.72 2.07 0.68
N ALA A 98 13.91 3.12 0.78
CA ALA A 98 12.56 3.03 1.33
C ALA A 98 11.61 2.21 0.44
N GLY A 99 10.59 1.62 1.04
CA GLY A 99 9.47 1.04 0.32
C GLY A 99 8.54 2.10 -0.28
N GLY A 100 7.89 1.76 -1.39
CA GLY A 100 6.88 2.57 -2.05
C GLY A 100 5.53 2.55 -1.34
N ARG A 101 4.64 3.45 -1.76
CA ARG A 101 3.32 3.66 -1.15
C ARG A 101 2.29 2.72 -1.80
N ALA A 102 1.27 2.28 -1.06
CA ALA A 102 0.21 1.47 -1.65
C ALA A 102 -0.85 2.34 -2.32
N LEU A 103 -1.46 3.22 -1.54
CA LEU A 103 -2.45 4.19 -1.98
C LEU A 103 -1.94 5.61 -1.74
N GLU A 104 -2.01 6.45 -2.75
CA GLU A 104 -1.72 7.88 -2.65
C GLU A 104 -2.98 8.67 -2.96
N VAL A 105 -3.37 9.56 -2.06
CA VAL A 105 -4.54 10.43 -2.21
C VAL A 105 -4.06 11.87 -2.22
N ALA A 106 -3.90 12.44 -3.42
CA ALA A 106 -3.47 13.83 -3.53
C ALA A 106 -4.58 14.76 -3.00
N ALA A 107 -4.17 15.90 -2.45
CA ALA A 107 -5.11 16.85 -1.89
C ALA A 107 -5.99 17.45 -3.00
N GLY A 108 -7.29 17.49 -2.76
CA GLY A 108 -8.25 18.16 -3.63
C GLY A 108 -9.38 18.77 -2.82
N PRO A 109 -10.16 19.67 -3.42
CA PRO A 109 -11.27 20.33 -2.75
C PRO A 109 -12.33 19.29 -2.39
N GLY A 110 -12.44 18.98 -1.09
CA GLY A 110 -13.47 18.08 -0.57
C GLY A 110 -14.89 18.59 -0.83
N ASN A 111 -15.89 17.77 -0.48
CA ASN A 111 -17.30 18.08 -0.72
C ASN A 111 -17.81 19.06 0.34
N ASN A 112 -17.83 20.38 0.11
CA ASN A 112 -18.46 21.37 1.01
C ASN A 112 -18.25 21.09 2.52
N GLY A 113 -17.04 20.63 2.92
CA GLY A 113 -16.71 20.26 4.31
C GLY A 113 -16.70 18.75 4.66
N GLY A 114 -17.01 17.85 3.73
CA GLY A 114 -16.98 16.39 3.90
C GLY A 114 -15.86 15.69 3.11
N ALA A 115 -15.61 14.42 3.46
CA ALA A 115 -14.62 13.57 2.79
C ALA A 115 -15.00 13.33 1.31
N ALA A 116 -14.06 13.59 0.39
CA ALA A 116 -14.25 13.28 -1.03
C ALA A 116 -13.98 11.80 -1.35
N LEU A 117 -13.26 11.10 -0.47
CA LEU A 117 -12.96 9.68 -0.59
C LEU A 117 -13.42 8.93 0.65
N ALA A 118 -14.27 7.92 0.46
CA ALA A 118 -14.64 6.94 1.46
C ALA A 118 -14.01 5.58 1.10
N ILE A 119 -13.37 4.93 2.07
CA ILE A 119 -12.72 3.62 1.88
C ILE A 119 -13.44 2.56 2.72
N ASP A 120 -13.87 1.49 2.07
CA ASP A 120 -14.33 0.23 2.68
C ASP A 120 -13.28 -0.85 2.39
N ASN A 121 -12.28 -0.96 3.26
CA ASN A 121 -11.23 -1.96 3.11
C ASN A 121 -11.65 -3.28 3.75
N ARG A 122 -11.91 -4.31 2.93
CA ARG A 122 -12.18 -5.70 3.35
C ARG A 122 -11.13 -6.68 2.84
N GLY A 123 -10.10 -6.16 2.18
CA GLY A 123 -8.92 -6.87 1.72
C GLY A 123 -7.68 -6.33 2.42
N GLU A 124 -6.64 -6.04 1.65
CA GLU A 124 -5.36 -5.54 2.18
C GLU A 124 -4.88 -4.25 1.48
N ILE A 125 -4.36 -3.30 2.27
CA ILE A 125 -3.62 -2.13 1.78
C ILE A 125 -2.22 -2.13 2.38
N ASN A 126 -1.21 -2.39 1.55
CA ASN A 126 0.13 -2.77 1.99
C ASN A 126 1.22 -1.84 1.45
N GLY A 127 1.79 -0.99 2.30
CA GLY A 127 3.01 -0.27 1.95
C GLY A 127 4.16 -1.22 1.63
N GLY A 128 5.06 -0.81 0.74
CA GLY A 128 6.23 -1.58 0.38
C GLY A 128 7.17 -1.79 1.58
N GLY A 129 7.82 -2.94 1.69
CA GLY A 129 8.84 -3.16 2.72
C GLY A 129 10.13 -2.38 2.42
N GLY A 130 10.83 -1.88 3.43
CA GLY A 130 12.12 -1.20 3.22
C GLY A 130 13.25 -2.15 2.81
N GLY A 131 14.18 -1.72 1.95
CA GLY A 131 15.32 -2.52 1.51
C GLY A 131 16.31 -2.81 2.64
N GLY A 132 16.87 -4.01 2.69
CA GLY A 132 17.91 -4.39 3.66
C GLY A 132 19.25 -3.74 3.33
N ARG A 133 20.02 -3.29 4.31
CA ARG A 133 21.32 -2.66 4.00
C ARG A 133 22.32 -3.68 3.44
N ARG A 134 23.21 -3.24 2.55
CA ARG A 134 24.42 -3.99 2.15
C ARG A 134 25.28 -4.22 3.38
N GLY A 135 25.57 -5.49 3.72
CA GLY A 135 26.58 -5.80 4.73
C GLY A 135 27.93 -5.27 4.27
N GLY A 136 28.66 -4.58 5.14
CA GLY A 136 30.06 -4.28 4.88
C GLY A 136 30.80 -5.61 4.78
N GLY A 137 31.64 -5.80 3.77
CA GLY A 137 32.42 -7.02 3.66
C GLY A 137 33.41 -7.08 4.82
N ASP A 138 33.25 -8.08 5.67
CA ASP A 138 34.40 -8.88 6.09
C ASP A 138 33.99 -10.33 5.94
N SER A 139 34.83 -11.07 5.23
CA SER A 139 34.70 -12.49 4.93
C SER A 139 34.11 -13.26 6.11
N CYS A 140 32.84 -13.62 5.97
CA CYS A 140 32.07 -14.43 6.90
C CYS A 140 32.75 -15.81 6.89
N SER A 141 33.69 -15.98 7.81
CA SER A 141 34.57 -17.12 7.87
C SER A 141 33.76 -18.30 8.40
N ASN A 142 33.30 -19.18 7.49
CA ASN A 142 32.89 -20.60 7.61
C ASN A 142 32.39 -21.17 8.96
N GLY A 143 31.88 -20.34 9.87
CA GLY A 143 31.36 -20.75 11.17
C GLY A 143 29.86 -20.98 11.06
N SER A 144 29.48 -22.23 10.80
CA SER A 144 28.17 -22.84 11.10
C SER A 144 27.03 -21.84 11.29
N HIS A 145 26.43 -21.42 10.17
CA HIS A 145 25.30 -20.49 10.20
C HIS A 145 24.03 -21.27 10.55
N ASP A 146 23.49 -21.02 11.75
CA ASP A 146 22.10 -21.35 12.09
C ASP A 146 21.21 -20.67 11.05
N GLY A 147 20.75 -21.45 10.07
CA GLY A 147 19.88 -21.04 8.97
C GLY A 147 18.48 -20.67 9.44
N LYS A 148 18.37 -19.68 10.33
CA LYS A 148 17.09 -19.09 10.72
C LYS A 148 16.60 -18.24 9.56
N SER A 149 16.00 -18.90 8.58
CA SER A 149 15.19 -18.28 7.55
C SER A 149 14.09 -17.49 8.24
N TYR A 150 14.23 -16.17 8.30
CA TYR A 150 13.13 -15.29 8.69
C TYR A 150 12.15 -15.24 7.52
N SER A 151 11.22 -16.20 7.46
CA SER A 151 10.11 -16.16 6.54
C SER A 151 9.18 -15.03 6.96
N CYS A 152 9.16 -13.93 6.21
CA CYS A 152 8.02 -13.03 6.33
C CYS A 152 6.81 -13.75 5.71
N SER A 153 5.76 -13.92 6.49
CA SER A 153 4.47 -14.37 5.99
C SER A 153 3.79 -13.19 5.29
N GLY A 154 3.61 -13.28 3.97
CA GLY A 154 2.87 -12.28 3.21
C GLY A 154 2.24 -12.92 1.98
N SER A 155 1.02 -12.54 1.69
CA SER A 155 0.17 -13.12 0.65
C SER A 155 0.31 -12.33 -0.65
N THR A 156 0.90 -12.95 -1.69
CA THR A 156 0.85 -12.56 -3.12
C THR A 156 2.03 -11.79 -3.78
N THR A 157 2.01 -11.78 -5.13
CA THR A 157 3.15 -11.76 -6.06
C THR A 157 3.91 -10.44 -6.22
N TYR A 158 3.24 -9.29 -6.19
CA TYR A 158 3.84 -8.00 -6.58
C TYR A 158 4.23 -7.10 -5.41
N CYS A 159 3.75 -7.44 -4.22
CA CYS A 159 3.96 -6.72 -2.98
C CYS A 159 5.16 -7.32 -2.24
N ALA A 160 6.31 -7.28 -2.90
CA ALA A 160 7.55 -7.87 -2.42
C ALA A 160 8.08 -7.10 -1.20
N GLY A 161 8.66 -7.83 -0.24
CA GLY A 161 9.46 -7.20 0.80
C GLY A 161 10.70 -6.51 0.19
N GLY A 162 11.43 -5.75 1.00
CA GLY A 162 12.66 -5.14 0.49
C GLY A 162 13.66 -6.20 0.00
N ALA A 163 14.48 -5.86 -0.99
CA ALA A 163 15.61 -6.72 -1.35
C ALA A 163 16.65 -6.69 -0.22
N GLY A 164 17.23 -7.85 0.10
CA GLY A 164 18.34 -7.94 1.05
C GLY A 164 19.59 -7.20 0.56
N GLY A 165 20.55 -7.00 1.45
CA GLY A 165 21.87 -6.49 1.09
C GLY A 165 22.66 -7.43 0.16
N THR A 166 23.59 -6.89 -0.62
CA THR A 166 24.52 -7.67 -1.45
C THR A 166 25.60 -8.36 -0.61
N GLY A 167 25.25 -9.47 0.04
CA GLY A 167 26.19 -10.52 0.46
C GLY A 167 26.13 -11.71 -0.52
N TYR A 168 27.04 -12.68 -0.41
CA TYR A 168 27.10 -13.89 -1.26
C TYR A 168 25.69 -14.46 -1.54
N GLY A 169 25.20 -14.29 -2.77
CA GLY A 169 23.89 -14.74 -3.25
C GLY A 169 22.68 -13.99 -2.65
N PRO A 170 22.38 -12.74 -3.06
CA PRO A 170 21.13 -12.10 -2.65
C PRO A 170 19.96 -12.80 -3.33
N ASN A 171 19.06 -13.40 -2.55
CA ASN A 171 17.78 -13.81 -3.08
C ASN A 171 16.89 -12.57 -3.20
N ALA A 172 16.38 -12.32 -4.40
CA ALA A 172 15.34 -11.32 -4.60
C ALA A 172 14.19 -11.60 -3.62
N ALA A 173 13.56 -10.55 -3.11
CA ALA A 173 12.33 -10.71 -2.35
C ALA A 173 11.32 -11.47 -3.21
N THR A 174 10.81 -12.58 -2.68
CA THR A 174 9.78 -13.39 -3.33
C THR A 174 8.42 -13.07 -2.73
N ARG A 175 7.37 -13.70 -3.25
CA ARG A 175 5.97 -13.38 -2.95
C ARG A 175 5.72 -13.36 -1.45
N GLY A 176 5.50 -12.15 -0.92
CA GLY A 176 5.29 -11.81 0.49
C GLY A 176 6.36 -12.26 1.50
N ALA A 177 7.53 -12.68 1.02
CA ALA A 177 8.73 -12.85 1.82
C ALA A 177 9.70 -11.69 1.55
N SER A 178 10.40 -11.21 2.58
CA SER A 178 11.51 -10.28 2.34
C SER A 178 12.68 -11.00 1.67
N GLY A 179 13.46 -10.26 0.88
CA GLY A 179 14.68 -10.79 0.29
C GLY A 179 15.66 -11.14 1.41
N GLN A 180 16.08 -12.40 1.44
CA GLN A 180 17.14 -12.85 2.34
C GLN A 180 18.49 -12.46 1.72
N SER A 181 19.31 -11.77 2.50
CA SER A 181 20.75 -11.73 2.24
C SER A 181 21.38 -13.02 2.75
N GLY A 182 22.51 -13.44 2.16
CA GLY A 182 23.41 -14.41 2.79
C GLY A 182 23.80 -14.01 4.22
N SER A 183 24.43 -14.91 4.96
CA SER A 183 24.63 -14.96 6.42
C SER A 183 25.21 -13.72 7.15
N CYS A 184 25.49 -12.64 6.43
CA CYS A 184 26.17 -11.45 6.89
C CYS A 184 25.57 -10.13 6.32
N GLY A 185 24.45 -10.19 5.59
CA GLY A 185 23.68 -9.00 5.16
C GLY A 185 22.41 -8.75 5.98
N GLY A 186 21.81 -7.57 5.86
CA GLY A 186 20.49 -7.29 6.41
C GLY A 186 19.37 -7.81 5.50
N CYS A 187 18.35 -8.45 6.06
CA CYS A 187 17.14 -8.81 5.32
C CYS A 187 16.28 -7.57 5.04
N GLY A 188 15.54 -7.58 3.93
CA GLY A 188 14.51 -6.57 3.70
C GLY A 188 13.41 -6.61 4.75
N GLY A 189 12.65 -5.52 4.84
CA GLY A 189 11.45 -5.43 5.65
C GLY A 189 10.31 -6.22 5.00
N CYS A 190 9.42 -6.75 5.83
CA CYS A 190 8.09 -7.21 5.40
C CYS A 190 7.23 -6.01 4.97
N ARG A 191 6.01 -6.27 4.48
CA ARG A 191 5.03 -5.23 4.12
C ARG A 191 4.85 -4.24 5.28
N GLY A 192 4.91 -2.95 4.98
CA GLY A 192 4.84 -1.89 6.00
C GLY A 192 5.95 -1.93 7.06
N GLY A 193 6.94 -2.81 6.93
CA GLY A 193 8.07 -2.97 7.85
C GLY A 193 9.36 -2.35 7.31
N SER A 194 10.19 -1.82 8.21
CA SER A 194 11.53 -1.33 7.88
C SER A 194 12.46 -2.51 7.56
N GLY A 195 13.47 -2.25 6.73
CA GLY A 195 14.60 -3.17 6.54
C GLY A 195 15.35 -3.37 7.87
N ARG A 196 15.89 -4.57 8.10
CA ARG A 196 16.71 -4.84 9.28
C ARG A 196 18.16 -4.45 9.03
N ASN A 197 18.86 -4.11 10.11
CA ASN A 197 20.28 -3.81 10.06
C ASN A 197 21.06 -5.10 9.81
N GLY A 198 21.96 -5.07 8.83
CA GLY A 198 22.99 -6.10 8.66
C GLY A 198 24.17 -5.75 9.54
N GLY A 199 24.53 -6.62 10.47
CA GLY A 199 25.73 -6.48 11.29
C GLY A 199 26.22 -7.85 11.73
N GLY A 200 27.34 -8.29 11.15
CA GLY A 200 28.10 -9.39 11.74
C GLY A 200 28.70 -8.96 13.09
N LYS A 201 29.01 -9.93 13.96
CA LYS A 201 29.80 -9.66 15.17
C LYS A 201 31.11 -8.95 14.77
N GLY A 202 31.33 -7.75 15.30
CA GLY A 202 32.57 -6.98 15.10
C GLY A 202 32.50 -5.79 14.14
N GLN A 203 31.39 -5.56 13.43
CA GLN A 203 31.27 -4.39 12.55
C GLN A 203 30.72 -3.17 13.28
N ALA A 204 31.61 -2.21 13.57
CA ALA A 204 31.33 -0.94 14.23
C ALA A 204 30.52 0.08 13.38
N GLY A 205 29.73 -0.38 12.40
CA GLY A 205 29.05 0.50 11.45
C GLY A 205 27.72 -0.07 10.95
N GLY A 206 26.81 -0.42 11.86
CA GLY A 206 25.46 -0.87 11.54
C GLY A 206 24.58 0.28 11.04
N GLY A 207 24.57 0.53 9.73
CA GLY A 207 23.63 1.48 9.13
C GLY A 207 22.21 0.91 9.12
N ASN A 208 21.23 1.81 9.27
CA ASN A 208 19.82 1.44 9.29
C ASN A 208 19.35 0.90 7.92
N GLY A 209 18.48 -0.11 7.92
CA GLY A 209 17.75 -0.52 6.73
C GLY A 209 16.83 0.59 6.21
N GLY A 210 16.31 0.41 4.99
CA GLY A 210 15.38 1.35 4.39
C GLY A 210 14.07 1.45 5.19
N ALA A 211 13.46 2.64 5.16
CA ALA A 211 12.18 2.87 5.79
C ALA A 211 11.06 2.05 5.11
N ALA A 212 10.04 1.68 5.87
CA ALA A 212 8.82 1.12 5.30
C ALA A 212 8.11 2.16 4.42
N GLY A 213 7.48 1.67 3.36
CA GLY A 213 6.48 2.41 2.62
C GLY A 213 5.18 2.53 3.40
N ALA A 214 4.46 3.62 3.16
CA ALA A 214 3.16 3.88 3.77
C ALA A 214 2.05 3.05 3.10
N ALA A 215 1.08 2.61 3.88
CA ALA A 215 -0.12 1.97 3.35
C ALA A 215 -0.97 3.02 2.61
N VAL A 216 -1.17 4.19 3.23
CA VAL A 216 -1.86 5.33 2.61
C VAL A 216 -1.05 6.60 2.88
N THR A 217 -0.87 7.43 1.86
CA THR A 217 -0.36 8.80 2.03
C THR A 217 -1.32 9.80 1.43
N GLY A 218 -1.56 10.92 2.10
CA GLY A 218 -2.37 11.99 1.54
C GLY A 218 -3.30 12.67 2.54
N ASN A 219 -4.35 13.28 1.98
CA ASN A 219 -5.26 14.19 2.67
C ASN A 219 -5.94 13.55 3.91
N ALA A 220 -6.11 14.34 4.98
CA ALA A 220 -6.90 13.99 6.17
C ALA A 220 -8.40 13.75 5.86
N ASN A 221 -8.87 14.12 4.67
CA ASN A 221 -10.26 13.99 4.22
C ASN A 221 -10.62 12.60 3.67
N ILE A 222 -10.03 11.53 4.23
CA ILE A 222 -10.39 10.14 3.92
C ILE A 222 -11.36 9.66 5.00
N GLU A 223 -12.57 9.30 4.61
CA GLU A 223 -13.53 8.62 5.50
C GLU A 223 -13.25 7.11 5.45
N TRP A 224 -12.87 6.54 6.59
CA TRP A 224 -12.74 5.08 6.71
C TRP A 224 -14.07 4.49 7.18
N THR A 225 -14.75 3.79 6.28
CA THR A 225 -15.96 3.02 6.62
C THR A 225 -15.62 1.62 7.11
N ASN A 226 -14.49 1.08 6.64
CA ASN A 226 -13.84 -0.10 7.19
C ASN A 226 -12.33 0.04 7.00
N GLU A 227 -11.56 -0.14 8.07
CA GLU A 227 -10.11 -0.01 8.03
C GLU A 227 -9.41 -1.25 7.42
N GLY A 228 -10.01 -2.43 7.57
CA GLY A 228 -9.44 -3.70 7.10
C GLY A 228 -8.01 -3.97 7.57
N VAL A 229 -7.27 -4.76 6.79
CA VAL A 229 -5.83 -4.97 7.02
C VAL A 229 -5.04 -3.85 6.34
N ARG A 230 -4.21 -3.16 7.12
CA ARG A 230 -3.28 -2.11 6.62
C ARG A 230 -1.88 -2.35 7.15
N ASN A 231 -0.92 -2.55 6.26
CA ASN A 231 0.49 -2.74 6.63
C ASN A 231 1.31 -1.53 6.23
N GLY A 232 1.61 -0.66 7.19
CA GLY A 232 2.36 0.59 7.00
C GLY A 232 1.59 1.80 7.55
N PRO A 233 2.25 2.94 7.75
CA PRO A 233 1.59 4.13 8.29
C PRO A 233 0.55 4.71 7.32
N VAL A 234 -0.45 5.40 7.90
CA VAL A 234 -1.34 6.35 7.21
C VAL A 234 -0.79 7.75 7.52
N ARG A 235 -0.44 8.53 6.50
CA ARG A 235 0.20 9.84 6.64
C ARG A 235 -0.45 10.91 5.81
#